data_AF-A0A6P2E402-F1
#
_entry.id   AF-A0A6P2E402-F1
#
_cell.length_a   1.000
_cell.length_b   1.000
_cell.length_c   1.000
_cell.angle_alpha   90.00
_cell.angle_beta   90.00
_cell.angle_gamma   90.00
#
_symmetry.space_group_name_H-M   'P 1'
#
loop_
_entity.id
_entity.type
_entity.pdbx_description
1 polymer ?
#
loop_
_entity_poly.entity_id
_entity_poly.type
_entity_poly.pdbx_seq_one_letter_code
_entity_poly.pdbx_strand_id
1 'polypeptide(L)'
;MTTKRKRSQATSRDGINFVRTLVERHNCTFQEIDLQNDLGNDAYVEFVAEESATGCCVALQIKSGSSYRAAGGRYGFQSDSDHFEYWASHTLPVLAIIVDPEASRAAWVDITDHLRRNPAAVKEGPFSIYADQGFSASSFAEFRQHCLTYLDPYSREQNFGRALTAFADRADNERCFDGLRALFAFHRQQVATWYYLISCLSNCQGHRVLRPLVACLCHIPAHGDIFWSQQNIIDAEVRQEALRLMHQLFDRRDALTMLSVIDDSGIDRGTIGQAVHALVDTMADVPAVMESIAIDQSQSERVRHSAILFATDSAQWQSPAVALDLLDRIRVSIASDDELRAVVDWLAGDLMQYGRVSFY
;
A
#
# COMPACT_ATOMS: atom_id res chain seq x y z
N MET A 1 -41.13 -29.45 -25.82
CA MET A 1 -39.74 -29.96 -25.72
C MET A 1 -39.27 -30.39 -27.08
N THR A 2 -38.10 -29.92 -27.52
CA THR A 2 -37.45 -30.34 -28.77
C THR A 2 -36.54 -31.53 -28.46
N THR A 3 -36.67 -32.62 -29.21
CA THR A 3 -35.79 -33.82 -29.13
C THR A 3 -34.52 -33.67 -29.97
N LYS A 4 -34.31 -32.53 -30.63
CA LYS A 4 -33.16 -32.30 -31.51
C LYS A 4 -31.97 -31.77 -30.70
N ARG A 5 -30.86 -32.53 -30.72
CA ARG A 5 -29.55 -32.12 -30.19
C ARG A 5 -28.68 -31.58 -31.32
N LYS A 6 -28.20 -30.33 -31.21
CA LYS A 6 -27.32 -29.72 -32.22
C LYS A 6 -25.92 -30.34 -32.12
N ARG A 7 -25.22 -30.54 -33.25
CA ARG A 7 -23.81 -31.00 -33.24
C ARG A 7 -22.91 -30.06 -32.44
N SER A 8 -23.16 -28.75 -32.46
CA SER A 8 -22.42 -27.76 -31.67
C SER A 8 -22.50 -27.99 -30.16
N GLN A 9 -23.61 -28.56 -29.65
CA GLN A 9 -23.73 -28.93 -28.24
C GLN A 9 -22.82 -30.12 -27.88
N ALA A 10 -22.60 -31.05 -28.82
CA ALA A 10 -21.66 -32.14 -28.61
C ALA A 10 -20.22 -31.60 -28.57
N THR A 11 -19.87 -30.69 -29.49
CA THR A 11 -18.54 -30.05 -29.54
C THR A 11 -18.24 -29.21 -28.29
N SER A 12 -19.19 -28.40 -27.82
CA SER A 12 -19.05 -27.63 -26.57
C SER A 12 -18.85 -28.56 -25.36
N ARG A 13 -19.67 -29.61 -25.24
CA ARG A 13 -19.54 -30.61 -24.17
C ARG A 13 -18.19 -31.32 -24.18
N ASP A 14 -17.68 -31.65 -25.36
CA ASP A 14 -16.37 -32.28 -25.53
C ASP A 14 -15.23 -31.37 -25.04
N GLY A 15 -15.31 -30.07 -25.34
CA GLY A 15 -14.37 -29.07 -24.81
C GLY A 15 -14.38 -28.98 -23.29
N ILE A 16 -15.56 -28.90 -22.67
CA ILE A 16 -15.69 -28.89 -21.20
C ILE A 16 -15.09 -30.17 -20.60
N ASN A 17 -15.40 -31.33 -21.18
CA ASN A 17 -14.88 -32.62 -20.71
C ASN A 17 -13.36 -32.72 -20.84
N PHE A 18 -12.79 -32.19 -21.93
CA PHE A 18 -11.34 -32.11 -22.13
C PHE A 18 -10.68 -31.30 -21.01
N VAL A 19 -11.19 -30.09 -20.75
CA VAL A 19 -10.66 -29.20 -19.71
C VAL A 19 -10.79 -29.84 -18.33
N ARG A 20 -11.98 -30.35 -17.98
CA ARG A 20 -12.25 -31.08 -16.74
C ARG A 20 -11.24 -32.20 -16.52
N THR A 21 -11.10 -33.08 -17.52
CA THR A 21 -10.19 -34.23 -17.45
C THR A 21 -8.76 -33.79 -17.21
N LEU A 22 -8.32 -32.71 -17.88
CA LEU A 22 -6.96 -32.23 -17.72
C LEU A 22 -6.71 -31.65 -16.32
N VAL A 23 -7.65 -30.84 -15.81
CA VAL A 23 -7.59 -30.22 -14.48
C VAL A 23 -7.61 -31.28 -13.38
N GLU A 24 -8.57 -32.20 -13.42
CA GLU A 24 -8.75 -33.26 -12.41
C GLU A 24 -7.57 -34.25 -12.42
N ARG A 25 -6.98 -34.55 -13.59
CA ARG A 25 -5.76 -35.38 -13.68
C ARG A 25 -4.54 -34.77 -13.00
N HIS A 26 -4.50 -33.45 -12.86
CA HIS A 26 -3.44 -32.74 -12.13
C HIS A 26 -3.85 -32.43 -10.68
N ASN A 27 -4.80 -33.22 -10.13
CA ASN A 27 -5.27 -33.12 -8.76
C ASN A 27 -5.89 -31.75 -8.39
N CYS A 28 -6.36 -30.99 -9.37
CA CYS A 28 -7.07 -29.74 -9.14
C CYS A 28 -8.59 -29.97 -9.25
N THR A 29 -9.39 -29.15 -8.57
CA THR A 29 -10.86 -29.29 -8.59
C THR A 29 -11.42 -28.55 -9.80
N PHE A 30 -12.34 -29.19 -10.54
CA PHE A 30 -13.10 -28.56 -11.61
C PHE A 30 -14.61 -28.58 -11.28
N GLN A 31 -15.19 -27.41 -11.05
CA GLN A 31 -16.60 -27.24 -10.77
C GLN A 31 -17.29 -26.58 -11.96
N GLU A 32 -18.10 -27.34 -12.68
CA GLU A 32 -18.88 -26.81 -13.81
C GLU A 32 -20.08 -26.00 -13.33
N ILE A 33 -20.40 -24.93 -14.06
CA ILE A 33 -21.58 -24.11 -13.84
C ILE A 33 -22.71 -24.67 -14.71
N ASP A 34 -23.86 -24.95 -14.08
CA ASP A 34 -25.03 -25.41 -14.83
C ASP A 34 -25.46 -24.38 -15.88
N LEU A 35 -25.86 -24.85 -17.06
CA LEU A 35 -26.26 -23.99 -18.20
C LEU A 35 -27.37 -22.97 -17.87
N GLN A 36 -28.19 -23.22 -16.84
CA GLN A 36 -29.22 -22.27 -16.39
C GLN A 36 -28.65 -21.10 -15.59
N ASN A 37 -27.42 -21.24 -15.08
CA ASN A 37 -26.71 -20.29 -14.24
C ASN A 37 -25.49 -19.67 -14.95
N ASP A 38 -25.29 -19.99 -16.24
CA ASP A 38 -24.21 -19.42 -17.05
C ASP A 38 -24.53 -17.95 -17.40
N LEU A 39 -23.74 -17.04 -16.82
CA LEU A 39 -23.77 -15.61 -17.05
C LEU A 39 -22.50 -15.11 -17.76
N GLY A 40 -21.70 -16.02 -18.33
CA GLY A 40 -20.45 -15.68 -19.02
C GLY A 40 -19.22 -16.47 -18.56
N ASN A 41 -19.37 -17.44 -17.66
CA ASN A 41 -18.32 -18.35 -17.20
C ASN A 41 -18.90 -19.79 -17.20
N ASP A 42 -18.13 -20.74 -17.71
CA ASP A 42 -18.54 -22.15 -17.84
C ASP A 42 -18.13 -23.00 -16.61
N ALA A 43 -17.09 -22.61 -15.88
CA ALA A 43 -16.59 -23.38 -14.74
C ALA A 43 -15.76 -22.55 -13.76
N TYR A 44 -15.54 -23.11 -12.56
CA TYR A 44 -14.53 -22.69 -11.61
C TYR A 44 -13.48 -23.77 -11.43
N VAL A 45 -12.23 -23.36 -11.21
CA VAL A 45 -11.12 -24.26 -10.87
C VAL A 45 -10.50 -23.81 -9.55
N GLU A 46 -10.35 -24.74 -8.62
CA GLU A 46 -9.54 -24.58 -7.42
C GLU A 46 -8.24 -25.36 -7.57
N PHE A 47 -7.11 -24.67 -7.38
CA PHE A 47 -5.80 -25.30 -7.50
C PHE A 47 -5.38 -25.97 -6.19
N VAL A 48 -4.69 -27.11 -6.33
CA VAL A 48 -4.12 -27.87 -5.21
C VAL A 48 -2.61 -27.87 -5.33
N ALA A 49 -1.90 -27.68 -4.21
CA ALA A 49 -0.45 -27.78 -4.10
C ALA A 49 -0.08 -28.68 -2.93
N GLU A 50 0.82 -29.64 -3.15
CA GLU A 50 1.28 -30.57 -2.10
C GLU A 50 0.10 -31.22 -1.35
N GLU A 51 -0.88 -31.72 -2.12
CA GLU A 51 -2.11 -32.34 -1.61
C GLU A 51 -3.02 -31.41 -0.77
N SER A 52 -2.71 -30.12 -0.71
CA SER A 52 -3.50 -29.10 0.00
C SER A 52 -4.17 -28.14 -0.98
N ALA A 53 -5.47 -27.89 -0.79
CA ALA A 53 -6.17 -26.85 -1.52
C ALA A 53 -5.53 -25.48 -1.22
N THR A 54 -5.21 -24.71 -2.26
CA THR A 54 -4.50 -23.43 -2.09
C THR A 54 -5.42 -22.26 -1.76
N GLY A 55 -6.74 -22.45 -1.90
CA GLY A 55 -7.73 -21.36 -1.89
C GLY A 55 -7.66 -20.45 -3.13
N CYS A 56 -6.79 -20.76 -4.10
CA CYS A 56 -6.74 -20.05 -5.38
C CYS A 56 -7.84 -20.59 -6.30
N CYS A 57 -8.90 -19.81 -6.46
CA CYS A 57 -10.00 -20.10 -7.37
C CYS A 57 -9.96 -19.17 -8.58
N VAL A 58 -10.14 -19.74 -9.77
CA VAL A 58 -10.29 -18.99 -11.03
C VAL A 58 -11.60 -19.36 -11.72
N ALA A 59 -12.17 -18.42 -12.47
CA ALA A 59 -13.30 -18.66 -13.36
C ALA A 59 -12.79 -18.96 -14.78
N LEU A 60 -13.47 -19.86 -15.48
CA LEU A 60 -13.12 -20.27 -16.84
C LEU A 60 -14.26 -19.99 -17.81
N GLN A 61 -13.92 -19.40 -18.96
CA GLN A 61 -14.73 -19.36 -20.16
C GLN A 61 -14.19 -20.36 -21.19
N ILE A 62 -14.98 -21.36 -21.57
CA ILE A 62 -14.55 -22.50 -22.39
C ILE A 62 -15.26 -22.44 -23.75
N LYS A 63 -14.48 -22.28 -24.82
CA LYS A 63 -14.97 -22.35 -26.20
C LYS A 63 -14.42 -23.59 -26.89
N SER A 64 -15.21 -24.24 -27.74
CA SER A 64 -14.78 -25.46 -28.43
C SER A 64 -15.25 -25.51 -29.88
N GLY A 65 -14.32 -25.72 -30.81
CA GLY A 65 -14.59 -25.90 -32.24
C GLY A 65 -13.54 -25.28 -33.16
N SER A 66 -13.46 -25.79 -34.39
CA SER A 66 -12.53 -25.31 -35.42
C SER A 66 -12.83 -23.90 -35.92
N SER A 67 -14.06 -23.39 -35.68
CA SER A 67 -14.46 -22.01 -35.99
C SER A 67 -13.71 -20.94 -35.18
N TYR A 68 -13.04 -21.33 -34.09
CA TYR A 68 -12.25 -20.41 -33.27
C TYR A 68 -10.79 -20.29 -33.72
N ARG A 69 -10.37 -20.99 -34.78
CA ARG A 69 -9.02 -20.83 -35.36
C ARG A 69 -8.84 -19.41 -35.91
N ALA A 70 -7.74 -18.77 -35.54
CA ALA A 70 -7.34 -17.45 -36.03
C ALA A 70 -6.02 -17.52 -36.81
N ALA A 71 -5.68 -16.44 -37.51
CA ALA A 71 -4.41 -16.34 -38.23
C ALA A 71 -3.20 -16.45 -37.27
N GLY A 72 -2.10 -17.02 -37.78
CA GLY A 72 -0.86 -17.18 -37.02
C GLY A 72 -0.86 -18.33 -36.01
N GLY A 73 -1.78 -19.30 -36.14
CA GLY A 73 -1.83 -20.48 -35.26
C GLY A 73 -2.42 -20.19 -33.88
N ARG A 74 -3.09 -19.06 -33.72
CA ARG A 74 -3.81 -18.65 -32.51
C ARG A 74 -5.26 -19.12 -32.55
N TYR A 75 -5.92 -19.01 -31.41
CA TYR A 75 -7.36 -19.16 -31.30
C TYR A 75 -7.99 -17.85 -30.86
N GLY A 76 -9.25 -17.58 -31.23
CA GLY A 76 -9.93 -16.39 -30.76
C GLY A 76 -11.44 -16.46 -30.89
N PHE A 77 -12.11 -15.65 -30.10
CA PHE A 77 -13.57 -15.52 -30.12
C PHE A 77 -13.99 -14.06 -29.94
N GLN A 78 -15.20 -13.78 -30.41
CA GLN A 78 -15.89 -12.50 -30.21
C GLN A 78 -16.86 -12.64 -29.04
N SER A 79 -17.00 -11.59 -28.24
CA SER A 79 -18.02 -11.44 -27.20
C SER A 79 -18.71 -10.07 -27.34
N ASP A 80 -19.63 -9.77 -26.45
CA ASP A 80 -20.24 -8.44 -26.33
C ASP A 80 -19.57 -7.60 -25.22
N SER A 81 -19.96 -6.32 -25.15
CA SER A 81 -19.50 -5.37 -24.14
C SER A 81 -19.86 -5.81 -22.72
N ASP A 82 -21.03 -6.41 -22.54
CA ASP A 82 -21.56 -6.78 -21.22
C ASP A 82 -20.70 -7.90 -20.60
N HIS A 83 -20.26 -8.86 -21.40
CA HIS A 83 -19.31 -9.88 -20.97
C HIS A 83 -17.93 -9.30 -20.64
N PHE A 84 -17.46 -8.31 -21.41
CA PHE A 84 -16.19 -7.64 -21.12
C PHE A 84 -16.25 -6.85 -19.81
N GLU A 85 -17.36 -6.16 -19.54
CA GLU A 85 -17.60 -5.47 -18.27
C GLU A 85 -17.74 -6.47 -17.11
N TYR A 86 -18.46 -7.57 -17.33
CA TYR A 86 -18.58 -8.66 -16.37
C TYR A 86 -17.23 -9.27 -16.01
N TRP A 87 -16.38 -9.62 -16.99
CA TRP A 87 -15.04 -10.17 -16.72
C TRP A 87 -14.09 -9.16 -16.10
N ALA A 88 -14.17 -7.89 -16.50
CA ALA A 88 -13.32 -6.83 -15.94
C ALA A 88 -13.64 -6.53 -14.46
N SER A 89 -14.90 -6.71 -14.05
CA SER A 89 -15.38 -6.48 -12.68
C SER A 89 -15.42 -7.74 -11.81
N HIS A 90 -15.09 -8.90 -12.38
CA HIS A 90 -15.18 -10.19 -11.69
C HIS A 90 -14.17 -10.29 -10.54
N THR A 91 -14.62 -10.75 -9.36
CA THR A 91 -13.76 -10.82 -8.17
C THR A 91 -12.70 -11.92 -8.27
N LEU A 92 -13.01 -13.03 -8.95
CA LEU A 92 -12.03 -14.06 -9.29
C LEU A 92 -11.36 -13.74 -10.63
N PRO A 93 -10.07 -14.09 -10.82
CA PRO A 93 -9.45 -14.07 -12.15
C PRO A 93 -10.25 -14.93 -13.13
N VAL A 94 -10.45 -14.41 -14.34
CA VAL A 94 -11.17 -15.05 -15.44
C VAL A 94 -10.18 -15.40 -16.55
N LEU A 95 -10.18 -16.67 -16.96
CA LEU A 95 -9.36 -17.17 -18.06
C LEU A 95 -10.25 -17.77 -19.15
N ALA A 96 -9.84 -17.64 -20.41
CA ALA A 96 -10.46 -18.35 -21.52
C ALA A 96 -9.63 -19.57 -21.89
N ILE A 97 -10.31 -20.68 -22.19
CA ILE A 97 -9.71 -21.87 -22.80
C ILE A 97 -10.46 -22.17 -24.09
N ILE A 98 -9.73 -22.30 -25.19
CA ILE A 98 -10.27 -22.63 -26.50
C ILE A 98 -9.76 -24.00 -26.90
N VAL A 99 -10.68 -24.95 -27.07
CA VAL A 99 -10.41 -26.33 -27.48
C VAL A 99 -10.72 -26.50 -28.97
N ASP A 100 -9.81 -27.12 -29.69
CA ASP A 100 -9.94 -27.47 -31.10
C ASP A 100 -9.85 -28.99 -31.24
N PRO A 101 -11.01 -29.69 -31.19
CA PRO A 101 -11.04 -31.15 -31.23
C PRO A 101 -10.44 -31.73 -32.52
N GLU A 102 -10.62 -31.04 -33.65
CA GLU A 102 -10.10 -31.47 -34.95
C GLU A 102 -8.57 -31.45 -35.00
N ALA A 103 -7.95 -30.44 -34.39
CA ALA A 103 -6.48 -30.37 -34.29
C ALA A 103 -5.94 -31.11 -33.06
N SER A 104 -6.81 -31.59 -32.15
CA SER A 104 -6.43 -32.13 -30.84
C SER A 104 -5.53 -31.17 -30.07
N ARG A 105 -5.87 -29.87 -30.10
CA ARG A 105 -5.11 -28.79 -29.45
C ARG A 105 -6.05 -27.93 -28.60
N ALA A 106 -5.51 -27.33 -27.56
CA ALA A 106 -6.18 -26.27 -26.83
C ALA A 106 -5.20 -25.15 -26.49
N ALA A 107 -5.72 -23.94 -26.36
CA ALA A 107 -4.97 -22.77 -25.94
C ALA A 107 -5.73 -21.98 -24.89
N TRP A 108 -5.03 -21.21 -24.08
CA TRP A 108 -5.62 -20.38 -23.03
C TRP A 108 -5.10 -18.94 -23.08
N VAL A 109 -5.84 -18.05 -22.42
CA VAL A 109 -5.46 -16.65 -22.19
C VAL A 109 -6.07 -16.16 -20.88
N ASP A 110 -5.32 -15.31 -20.19
CA ASP A 110 -5.79 -14.59 -19.02
C ASP A 110 -6.62 -13.37 -19.45
N ILE A 111 -7.95 -13.45 -19.31
CA ILE A 111 -8.85 -12.37 -19.69
C ILE A 111 -8.69 -11.21 -18.71
N THR A 112 -8.63 -11.50 -17.41
CA THR A 112 -8.50 -10.47 -16.35
C THR A 112 -7.27 -9.61 -16.57
N ASP A 113 -6.11 -10.22 -16.81
CA ASP A 113 -4.85 -9.53 -17.04
C ASP A 113 -4.83 -8.82 -18.40
N HIS A 114 -5.42 -9.42 -19.43
CA HIS A 114 -5.60 -8.76 -20.73
C HIS A 114 -6.41 -7.46 -20.62
N LEU A 115 -7.56 -7.49 -19.95
CA LEU A 115 -8.43 -6.32 -19.78
C LEU A 115 -7.82 -5.27 -18.85
N ARG A 116 -7.08 -5.69 -17.80
CA ARG A 116 -6.34 -4.77 -16.94
C ARG A 116 -5.30 -3.95 -17.71
N ARG A 117 -4.58 -4.58 -18.66
CA ARG A 117 -3.60 -3.88 -19.51
C ARG A 117 -4.24 -3.06 -20.63
N ASN A 118 -5.49 -3.36 -21.00
CA ASN A 118 -6.20 -2.73 -22.10
C ASN A 118 -7.57 -2.20 -21.65
N PRO A 119 -7.64 -1.23 -20.71
CA PRO A 119 -8.91 -0.80 -20.12
C PRO A 119 -9.89 -0.20 -21.12
N ALA A 120 -9.41 0.39 -22.22
CA ALA A 120 -10.26 0.90 -23.31
C ALA A 120 -11.08 -0.23 -23.98
N ALA A 121 -10.56 -1.45 -24.03
CA ALA A 121 -11.23 -2.58 -24.67
C ALA A 121 -12.54 -2.99 -23.99
N VAL A 122 -12.71 -2.64 -22.71
CA VAL A 122 -13.94 -2.91 -21.95
C VAL A 122 -15.12 -2.09 -22.47
N LYS A 123 -14.87 -0.86 -22.95
CA LYS A 123 -15.94 0.06 -23.41
C LYS A 123 -15.97 0.23 -24.92
N GLU A 124 -14.81 0.23 -25.57
CA GLU A 124 -14.65 0.65 -26.96
C GLU A 124 -14.42 -0.53 -27.93
N GLY A 125 -14.21 -1.74 -27.40
CA GLY A 125 -13.89 -2.92 -28.19
C GLY A 125 -12.39 -3.03 -28.52
N PRO A 126 -11.98 -4.04 -29.32
CA PRO A 126 -12.76 -4.73 -30.35
C PRO A 126 -13.61 -5.93 -29.87
N PHE A 127 -13.76 -6.13 -28.55
CA PHE A 127 -14.51 -7.25 -27.94
C PHE A 127 -14.07 -8.64 -28.40
N SER A 128 -12.82 -8.74 -28.84
CA SER A 128 -12.18 -9.96 -29.30
C SER A 128 -11.13 -10.43 -28.32
N ILE A 129 -11.15 -11.70 -27.94
CA ILE A 129 -10.12 -12.34 -27.13
C ILE A 129 -9.36 -13.35 -27.98
N TYR A 130 -8.04 -13.35 -27.85
CA TYR A 130 -7.17 -14.31 -28.54
C TYR A 130 -6.36 -15.11 -27.52
N ALA A 131 -6.31 -16.43 -27.71
CA ALA A 131 -5.53 -17.38 -26.94
C ALA A 131 -4.39 -17.94 -27.79
N ASP A 132 -3.18 -17.89 -27.24
CA ASP A 132 -1.95 -18.35 -27.87
C ASP A 132 -1.08 -19.24 -26.96
N GLN A 133 -1.37 -19.26 -25.65
CA GLN A 133 -0.64 -20.10 -24.69
C GLN A 133 -1.18 -21.53 -24.73
N GLY A 134 -0.32 -22.54 -24.85
CA GLY A 134 -0.75 -23.93 -24.97
C GLY A 134 -1.46 -24.44 -23.71
N PHE A 135 -2.54 -25.20 -23.88
CA PHE A 135 -3.26 -25.88 -22.78
C PHE A 135 -3.28 -27.39 -23.01
N SER A 136 -2.34 -28.11 -22.39
CA SER A 136 -2.19 -29.56 -22.52
C SER A 136 -1.56 -30.16 -21.27
N ALA A 137 -1.39 -31.49 -21.22
CA ALA A 137 -0.70 -32.14 -20.11
C ALA A 137 0.74 -31.64 -19.91
N SER A 138 1.44 -31.25 -20.98
CA SER A 138 2.81 -30.76 -20.88
C SER A 138 2.89 -29.30 -20.42
N SER A 139 1.86 -28.48 -20.66
CA SER A 139 1.84 -27.05 -20.30
C SER A 139 0.97 -26.72 -19.10
N PHE A 140 0.26 -27.70 -18.52
CA PHE A 140 -0.63 -27.46 -17.38
C PHE A 140 0.12 -26.90 -16.16
N ALA A 141 1.37 -27.32 -15.95
CA ALA A 141 2.19 -26.79 -14.86
C ALA A 141 2.42 -25.27 -15.00
N GLU A 142 2.65 -24.77 -16.21
CA GLU A 142 2.80 -23.33 -16.50
C GLU A 142 1.48 -22.59 -16.28
N PHE A 143 0.37 -23.14 -16.78
CA PHE A 143 -0.97 -22.59 -16.56
C PHE A 143 -1.30 -22.48 -15.06
N ARG A 144 -1.05 -23.55 -14.29
CA ARG A 144 -1.26 -23.57 -12.84
C ARG A 144 -0.36 -22.57 -12.13
N GLN A 145 0.92 -22.51 -12.50
CA GLN A 145 1.86 -21.57 -11.88
C GLN A 145 1.45 -20.11 -12.14
N HIS A 146 1.01 -19.82 -13.37
CA HIS A 146 0.44 -18.51 -13.74
C HIS A 146 -0.76 -18.17 -12.86
N CYS A 147 -1.74 -19.05 -12.74
CA CYS A 147 -2.93 -18.81 -11.90
C CYS A 147 -2.57 -18.61 -10.42
N LEU A 148 -1.62 -19.39 -9.89
CA LEU A 148 -1.18 -19.26 -8.49
C LEU A 148 -0.50 -17.91 -8.21
N THR A 149 -0.01 -17.19 -9.23
CA THR A 149 0.51 -15.82 -9.02
C THR A 149 -0.53 -14.84 -8.49
N TYR A 150 -1.83 -15.12 -8.66
CA TYR A 150 -2.90 -14.29 -8.11
C TYR A 150 -3.05 -14.38 -6.59
N LEU A 151 -2.56 -15.42 -5.93
CA LEU A 151 -2.64 -15.54 -4.47
C LEU A 151 -1.91 -14.41 -3.75
N ASP A 152 -0.74 -14.03 -4.26
CA ASP A 152 0.17 -13.12 -3.58
C ASP A 152 -0.36 -11.66 -3.60
N PRO A 153 -0.78 -11.08 -4.74
CA PRO A 153 -1.36 -9.73 -4.76
C PRO A 153 -2.68 -9.62 -4.00
N TYR A 154 -3.63 -10.54 -4.18
CA TYR A 154 -4.94 -10.42 -3.52
C TYR A 154 -4.84 -10.59 -2.01
N SER A 155 -4.03 -11.54 -1.54
CA SER A 155 -3.77 -11.69 -0.11
C SER A 155 -3.05 -10.48 0.46
N ARG A 156 -2.08 -9.89 -0.27
CA ARG A 156 -1.38 -8.67 0.14
C ARG A 156 -2.32 -7.47 0.25
N GLU A 157 -3.17 -7.22 -0.75
CA GLU A 157 -4.12 -6.11 -0.75
C GLU A 157 -5.20 -6.26 0.32
N GLN A 158 -5.73 -7.47 0.50
CA GLN A 158 -6.69 -7.74 1.57
C GLN A 158 -6.04 -7.54 2.94
N ASN A 159 -4.81 -8.03 3.15
CA ASN A 159 -4.07 -7.83 4.39
C ASN A 159 -3.72 -6.36 4.61
N PHE A 160 -3.39 -5.61 3.55
CA PHE A 160 -3.15 -4.17 3.62
C PHE A 160 -4.40 -3.43 4.06
N GLY A 161 -5.55 -3.67 3.42
CA GLY A 161 -6.83 -3.08 3.81
C GLY A 161 -7.24 -3.42 5.25
N ARG A 162 -6.97 -4.66 5.71
CA ARG A 162 -7.18 -5.07 7.11
C ARG A 162 -6.27 -4.31 8.07
N ALA A 163 -5.00 -4.11 7.71
CA ALA A 163 -4.05 -3.35 8.51
C ALA A 163 -4.44 -1.86 8.64
N LEU A 164 -4.87 -1.24 7.54
CA LEU A 164 -5.42 0.12 7.55
C LEU A 164 -6.65 0.22 8.46
N THR A 165 -7.60 -0.70 8.31
CA THR A 165 -8.83 -0.74 9.12
C THR A 165 -8.52 -0.93 10.60
N ALA A 166 -7.57 -1.81 10.92
CA ALA A 166 -7.15 -2.07 12.29
C ALA A 166 -6.51 -0.81 12.92
N PHE A 167 -5.62 -0.12 12.21
CA PHE A 167 -5.03 1.14 12.69
C PHE A 167 -6.07 2.25 12.88
N ALA A 168 -7.12 2.28 12.05
CA ALA A 168 -8.19 3.27 12.14
C ALA A 168 -9.08 3.10 13.40
N ASP A 169 -9.09 1.92 14.01
CA ASP A 169 -9.96 1.59 15.15
C ASP A 169 -9.44 2.23 16.44
N ARG A 170 -9.83 3.48 16.71
CA ARG A 170 -9.39 4.23 17.90
C ARG A 170 -10.03 3.77 19.20
N ALA A 171 -11.06 2.94 19.15
CA ALA A 171 -11.71 2.41 20.34
C ALA A 171 -10.95 1.21 20.93
N ASP A 172 -10.28 0.45 20.06
CA ASP A 172 -9.50 -0.73 20.43
C ASP A 172 -7.99 -0.47 20.29
N ASN A 173 -7.33 -0.20 21.43
CA ASN A 173 -5.91 0.11 21.45
C ASN A 173 -5.04 -1.02 20.87
N GLU A 174 -5.30 -2.28 21.24
CA GLU A 174 -4.48 -3.41 20.82
C GLU A 174 -4.60 -3.62 19.32
N ARG A 175 -5.83 -3.56 18.80
CA ARG A 175 -6.08 -3.66 17.36
C ARG A 175 -5.44 -2.50 16.58
N CYS A 176 -5.49 -1.29 17.11
CA CYS A 176 -4.81 -0.12 16.55
C CYS A 176 -3.29 -0.32 16.47
N PHE A 177 -2.68 -0.86 17.53
CA PHE A 177 -1.26 -1.20 17.56
C PHE A 177 -0.90 -2.30 16.56
N ASP A 178 -1.70 -3.37 16.48
CA ASP A 178 -1.50 -4.44 15.50
C ASP A 178 -1.60 -3.93 14.07
N GLY A 179 -2.53 -3.00 13.80
CA GLY A 179 -2.63 -2.31 12.52
C GLY A 179 -1.36 -1.55 12.16
N LEU A 180 -0.85 -0.70 13.07
CA LEU A 180 0.41 0.02 12.86
C LEU A 180 1.59 -0.94 12.62
N ARG A 181 1.70 -2.00 13.43
CA ARG A 181 2.75 -3.02 13.29
C ARG A 181 2.66 -3.73 11.95
N ALA A 182 1.46 -4.11 11.50
CA ALA A 182 1.26 -4.78 10.23
C ALA A 182 1.61 -3.86 9.05
N LEU A 183 1.19 -2.60 9.10
CA LEU A 183 1.53 -1.58 8.11
C LEU A 183 3.05 -1.44 7.96
N PHE A 184 3.78 -1.35 9.07
CA PHE A 184 5.24 -1.22 9.04
C PHE A 184 5.96 -2.52 8.65
N ALA A 185 5.58 -3.65 9.26
CA ALA A 185 6.29 -4.92 9.06
C ALA A 185 6.07 -5.53 7.68
N PHE A 186 4.89 -5.35 7.09
CA PHE A 186 4.50 -6.02 5.84
C PHE A 186 4.20 -5.07 4.67
N HIS A 187 3.89 -3.79 4.94
CA HIS A 187 3.42 -2.86 3.92
C HIS A 187 4.25 -1.57 3.81
N ARG A 188 5.39 -1.46 4.49
CA ARG A 188 6.27 -0.26 4.45
C ARG A 188 6.82 0.08 3.06
N GLN A 189 6.83 -0.88 2.14
CA GLN A 189 7.27 -0.66 0.75
C GLN A 189 6.16 -0.11 -0.15
N GLN A 190 5.01 0.25 0.41
CA GLN A 190 3.94 0.92 -0.31
C GLN A 190 3.87 2.39 0.10
N VAL A 191 3.91 3.31 -0.87
CA VAL A 191 3.74 4.75 -0.62
C VAL A 191 2.42 5.05 0.10
N ALA A 192 1.36 4.30 -0.22
CA ALA A 192 0.04 4.45 0.40
C ALA A 192 0.07 4.26 1.93
N THR A 193 0.93 3.38 2.45
CA THR A 193 1.14 3.20 3.90
C THR A 193 1.57 4.52 4.55
N TRP A 194 2.57 5.17 3.97
CA TRP A 194 3.12 6.42 4.51
C TRP A 194 2.16 7.58 4.38
N TYR A 195 1.52 7.73 3.21
CA TYR A 195 0.45 8.72 3.02
C TYR A 195 -0.61 8.61 4.11
N TYR A 196 -1.08 7.40 4.40
CA TYR A 196 -2.12 7.19 5.39
C TYR A 196 -1.65 7.47 6.82
N LEU A 197 -0.47 6.96 7.22
CA LEU A 197 0.09 7.17 8.56
C LEU A 197 0.39 8.65 8.84
N ILE A 198 0.99 9.36 7.88
CA ILE A 198 1.26 10.80 7.95
C ILE A 198 -0.07 11.56 8.11
N SER A 199 -1.06 11.28 7.25
CA SER A 199 -2.36 11.97 7.25
C SER A 199 -3.18 11.74 8.54
N CYS A 200 -2.85 10.72 9.33
CA CYS A 200 -3.53 10.39 10.58
C CYS A 200 -2.83 10.93 11.83
N LEU A 201 -1.62 11.49 11.72
CA LEU A 201 -0.76 11.82 12.86
C LEU A 201 -1.45 12.73 13.87
N SER A 202 -1.94 13.89 13.45
CA SER A 202 -2.65 14.84 14.31
C SER A 202 -3.98 14.32 14.90
N ASN A 203 -4.52 13.23 14.37
CA ASN A 203 -5.71 12.57 14.94
C ASN A 203 -5.33 11.53 16.01
N CYS A 204 -4.04 11.29 16.24
CA CYS A 204 -3.54 10.41 17.29
C CYS A 204 -3.17 11.16 18.57
N GLN A 205 -3.39 12.49 18.66
CA GLN A 205 -3.08 13.26 19.86
C GLN A 205 -3.77 12.68 21.11
N GLY A 206 -3.00 12.44 22.16
CA GLY A 206 -3.48 11.81 23.40
C GLY A 206 -3.74 10.31 23.32
N HIS A 207 -3.64 9.69 22.14
CA HIS A 207 -3.82 8.25 21.97
C HIS A 207 -2.50 7.50 22.24
N ARG A 208 -2.58 6.30 22.82
CA ARG A 208 -1.39 5.49 23.16
C ARG A 208 -0.53 5.12 21.95
N VAL A 209 -1.15 5.03 20.77
CA VAL A 209 -0.48 4.71 19.49
C VAL A 209 0.47 5.81 19.02
N LEU A 210 0.33 7.04 19.50
CA LEU A 210 1.08 8.17 18.98
C LEU A 210 2.59 8.00 19.14
N ARG A 211 3.05 7.52 20.29
CA ARG A 211 4.49 7.31 20.51
C ARG A 211 5.07 6.26 19.55
N PRO A 212 4.45 5.07 19.38
CA PRO A 212 4.92 4.12 18.36
C PRO A 212 4.73 4.61 16.93
N LEU A 213 3.72 5.43 16.64
CA LEU A 213 3.54 6.07 15.33
C LEU A 213 4.70 7.02 15.01
N VAL A 214 5.09 7.88 15.96
CA VAL A 214 6.26 8.77 15.82
C VAL A 214 7.54 7.94 15.58
N ALA A 215 7.76 6.89 16.38
CA ALA A 215 8.91 6.00 16.19
C ALA A 215 8.88 5.29 14.82
N CYS A 216 7.70 4.92 14.33
CA CYS A 216 7.50 4.32 13.01
C CYS A 216 7.82 5.32 11.89
N LEU A 217 7.21 6.51 11.91
CA LEU A 217 7.42 7.58 10.92
C LEU A 217 8.88 8.00 10.86
N CYS A 218 9.58 8.00 12.00
CA CYS A 218 10.98 8.39 12.09
C CYS A 218 11.93 7.56 11.20
N HIS A 219 11.54 6.35 10.79
CA HIS A 219 12.33 5.56 9.83
C HIS A 219 12.42 6.22 8.43
N ILE A 220 11.60 7.23 8.15
CA ILE A 220 11.65 8.00 6.90
C ILE A 220 12.80 9.03 6.93
N PRO A 221 12.84 10.05 7.81
CA PRO A 221 14.00 10.93 7.88
C PRO A 221 15.24 10.25 8.47
N ALA A 222 15.04 9.30 9.38
CA ALA A 222 16.04 8.60 10.17
C ALA A 222 16.86 9.47 11.14
N HIS A 223 17.51 8.83 12.09
CA HIS A 223 18.58 9.39 12.92
C HIS A 223 19.65 8.33 13.17
N GLY A 224 20.80 8.75 13.74
CA GLY A 224 21.98 7.91 13.90
C GLY A 224 21.84 6.70 14.83
N ASP A 225 20.77 6.62 15.61
CA ASP A 225 20.54 5.57 16.61
C ASP A 225 19.50 4.52 16.17
N ILE A 226 19.08 4.55 14.89
CA ILE A 226 18.24 3.49 14.30
C ILE A 226 19.11 2.29 13.91
N PHE A 227 18.82 1.12 14.50
CA PHE A 227 19.43 -0.14 14.09
C PHE A 227 18.76 -0.70 12.83
N TRP A 228 19.44 -0.64 11.69
CA TRP A 228 18.92 -1.10 10.41
C TRP A 228 19.05 -2.61 10.21
N SER A 229 17.98 -3.22 9.68
CA SER A 229 17.92 -4.64 9.31
C SER A 229 16.93 -4.85 8.16
N GLN A 230 16.92 -6.05 7.57
CA GLN A 230 15.93 -6.39 6.54
C GLN A 230 14.47 -6.20 6.98
N GLN A 231 14.21 -6.16 8.29
CA GLN A 231 12.85 -6.00 8.85
C GLN A 231 12.36 -4.54 8.88
N ASN A 232 13.24 -3.55 8.76
CA ASN A 232 12.87 -2.12 8.86
C ASN A 232 13.45 -1.23 7.75
N ILE A 233 14.30 -1.76 6.86
CA ILE A 233 14.74 -1.03 5.67
C ILE A 233 13.53 -0.71 4.77
N ILE A 234 13.51 0.53 4.27
CA ILE A 234 12.51 1.07 3.34
C ILE A 234 13.24 1.43 2.05
N ASP A 235 12.66 1.06 0.92
CA ASP A 235 13.28 1.26 -0.39
C ASP A 235 13.42 2.76 -0.70
N ALA A 236 14.51 3.13 -1.38
CA ALA A 236 14.89 4.52 -1.57
C ALA A 236 13.80 5.36 -2.27
N GLU A 237 13.12 4.80 -3.28
CA GLU A 237 12.02 5.46 -3.99
C GLU A 237 10.82 5.73 -3.07
N VAL A 238 10.43 4.74 -2.27
CA VAL A 238 9.33 4.86 -1.30
C VAL A 238 9.67 5.87 -0.22
N ARG A 239 10.91 5.83 0.28
CA ARG A 239 11.42 6.75 1.30
C ARG A 239 11.45 8.20 0.79
N GLN A 240 11.90 8.42 -0.45
CA GLN A 240 11.93 9.74 -1.07
C GLN A 240 10.51 10.31 -1.22
N GLU A 241 9.57 9.49 -1.67
CA GLU A 241 8.17 9.91 -1.81
C GLU A 241 7.52 10.18 -0.44
N ALA A 242 7.80 9.37 0.58
CA ALA A 242 7.33 9.62 1.94
C ALA A 242 7.89 10.94 2.52
N LEU A 243 9.18 11.26 2.27
CA LEU A 243 9.76 12.56 2.64
C LEU A 243 9.03 13.72 1.95
N ARG A 244 8.71 13.57 0.66
CA ARG A 244 7.93 14.57 -0.09
C ARG A 244 6.55 14.77 0.52
N LEU A 245 5.88 13.68 0.93
CA LEU A 245 4.59 13.73 1.61
C LEU A 245 4.68 14.43 2.97
N MET A 246 5.69 14.12 3.79
CA MET A 246 5.91 14.79 5.08
C MET A 246 6.09 16.31 4.90
N HIS A 247 6.94 16.71 3.96
CA HIS A 247 7.18 18.13 3.66
C HIS A 247 5.92 18.87 3.20
N GLN A 248 5.02 18.20 2.48
CA GLN A 248 3.80 18.81 1.95
C GLN A 248 2.63 18.79 2.93
N LEU A 249 2.54 17.77 3.77
CA LEU A 249 1.36 17.52 4.60
C LEU A 249 1.53 17.97 6.05
N PHE A 250 2.74 17.91 6.61
CA PHE A 250 2.95 18.32 7.99
C PHE A 250 2.69 19.81 8.17
N ASP A 251 1.82 20.11 9.13
CA ASP A 251 1.47 21.47 9.52
C ASP A 251 1.73 21.72 11.02
N ARG A 252 1.29 22.88 11.51
CA ARG A 252 1.40 23.26 12.92
C ARG A 252 0.71 22.26 13.87
N ARG A 253 -0.42 21.67 13.46
CA ARG A 253 -1.17 20.71 14.28
C ARG A 253 -0.42 19.39 14.39
N ASP A 254 0.20 18.93 13.30
CA ASP A 254 1.08 17.77 13.33
C ASP A 254 2.31 18.01 14.20
N ALA A 255 2.95 19.19 14.09
CA ALA A 255 4.06 19.59 14.96
C ALA A 255 3.67 19.55 16.45
N LEU A 256 2.57 20.19 16.84
CA LEU A 256 2.05 20.13 18.21
C LEU A 256 1.83 18.69 18.69
N THR A 257 1.29 17.85 17.80
CA THR A 257 1.03 16.45 18.12
C THR A 257 2.35 15.69 18.35
N MET A 258 3.36 15.89 17.50
CA MET A 258 4.69 15.29 17.68
C MET A 258 5.37 15.76 18.97
N LEU A 259 5.36 17.07 19.23
CA LEU A 259 5.94 17.67 20.44
C LEU A 259 5.29 17.14 21.72
N SER A 260 3.98 16.84 21.69
CA SER A 260 3.26 16.31 22.86
C SER A 260 3.76 14.94 23.34
N VAL A 261 4.56 14.24 22.53
CA VAL A 261 5.13 12.92 22.87
C VAL A 261 6.43 13.05 23.68
N ILE A 262 7.09 14.21 23.64
CA ILE A 262 8.35 14.43 24.35
C ILE A 262 8.07 14.38 25.86
N ASP A 263 8.70 13.40 26.51
CA ASP A 263 8.60 13.18 27.95
C ASP A 263 9.77 13.84 28.69
N ASP A 264 9.92 13.56 29.98
CA ASP A 264 10.96 14.14 30.83
C ASP A 264 12.39 13.74 30.43
N SER A 265 12.55 12.76 29.51
CA SER A 265 13.86 12.44 28.91
C SER A 265 14.32 13.51 27.91
N GLY A 266 13.43 14.41 27.49
CA GLY A 266 13.76 15.53 26.61
C GLY A 266 14.26 15.09 25.22
N ILE A 267 15.13 15.92 24.65
CA ILE A 267 15.74 15.72 23.33
C ILE A 267 17.19 15.32 23.55
N ASP A 268 17.47 14.03 23.37
CA ASP A 268 18.81 13.44 23.50
C ASP A 268 18.88 12.17 22.63
N ARG A 269 20.08 11.64 22.41
CA ARG A 269 20.30 10.44 21.60
C ARG A 269 19.54 9.24 22.16
N GLY A 270 18.82 8.55 21.28
CA GLY A 270 18.00 7.39 21.61
C GLY A 270 16.66 7.72 22.29
N THR A 271 16.36 9.00 22.58
CA THR A 271 15.05 9.38 23.13
C THR A 271 14.02 9.56 22.02
N ILE A 272 12.73 9.60 22.41
CA ILE A 272 11.67 9.96 21.47
C ILE A 272 11.82 11.40 20.95
N GLY A 273 12.47 12.28 21.72
CA GLY A 273 12.76 13.65 21.31
C GLY A 273 13.66 13.71 20.07
N GLN A 274 14.64 12.80 19.94
CA GLN A 274 15.46 12.69 18.72
C GLN A 274 14.63 12.24 17.51
N ALA A 275 13.66 11.34 17.72
CA ALA A 275 12.75 10.93 16.66
C ALA A 275 11.82 12.06 16.21
N VAL A 276 11.30 12.84 17.17
CA VAL A 276 10.50 14.03 16.89
C VAL A 276 11.32 15.08 16.14
N HIS A 277 12.57 15.31 16.54
CA HIS A 277 13.48 16.23 15.86
C HIS A 277 13.63 15.90 14.37
N ALA A 278 13.96 14.64 14.07
CA ALA A 278 14.11 14.18 12.68
C ALA A 278 12.84 14.34 11.85
N LEU A 279 11.65 14.21 12.46
CA LEU A 279 10.37 14.42 11.77
C LEU A 279 10.06 15.90 11.55
N VAL A 280 10.27 16.74 12.57
CA VAL A 280 10.08 18.18 12.49
C VAL A 280 10.95 18.77 11.37
N ASP A 281 12.20 18.32 11.22
CA ASP A 281 13.12 18.77 10.17
C ASP A 281 12.64 18.52 8.73
N THR A 282 11.61 17.66 8.54
CA THR A 282 11.03 17.43 7.21
C THR A 282 10.00 18.49 6.80
N MET A 283 9.52 19.31 7.74
CA MET A 283 8.47 20.31 7.50
C MET A 283 8.97 21.46 6.60
N ALA A 284 8.04 22.13 5.91
CA ALA A 284 8.38 23.17 4.96
C ALA A 284 8.96 24.47 5.58
N ASP A 285 8.48 24.88 6.74
CA ASP A 285 8.92 26.09 7.44
C ASP A 285 9.01 25.84 8.96
N VAL A 286 10.03 25.07 9.35
CA VAL A 286 10.27 24.70 10.75
C VAL A 286 10.39 25.93 11.66
N PRO A 287 11.20 26.96 11.34
CA PRO A 287 11.34 28.13 12.23
C PRO A 287 10.02 28.83 12.49
N ALA A 288 9.22 29.12 11.45
CA ALA A 288 7.96 29.83 11.63
C ALA A 288 6.93 29.00 12.40
N VAL A 289 6.82 27.69 12.10
CA VAL A 289 5.89 26.81 12.81
C VAL A 289 6.28 26.68 14.29
N MET A 290 7.55 26.44 14.59
CA MET A 290 8.02 26.29 15.96
C MET A 290 7.94 27.61 16.75
N GLU A 291 8.27 28.75 16.14
CA GLU A 291 8.07 30.08 16.75
C GLU A 291 6.60 30.28 17.13
N SER A 292 5.66 29.93 16.23
CA SER A 292 4.22 30.03 16.51
C SER A 292 3.73 29.14 17.64
N ILE A 293 4.44 28.05 17.96
CA ILE A 293 4.13 27.16 19.08
C ILE A 293 4.78 27.68 20.36
N ALA A 294 6.03 28.15 20.30
CA ALA A 294 6.77 28.69 21.44
C ALA A 294 6.04 29.86 22.12
N ILE A 295 5.42 30.74 21.32
CA ILE A 295 4.70 31.93 21.83
C ILE A 295 3.24 31.64 22.24
N ASP A 296 2.73 30.45 21.98
CA ASP A 296 1.33 30.09 22.25
C ASP A 296 1.13 29.68 23.72
N GLN A 297 0.64 30.61 24.53
CA GLN A 297 0.40 30.42 25.97
C GLN A 297 -0.67 29.35 26.30
N SER A 298 -1.44 28.88 25.31
CA SER A 298 -2.38 27.77 25.53
C SER A 298 -1.68 26.41 25.61
N GLN A 299 -0.42 26.33 25.17
CA GLN A 299 0.36 25.10 25.18
C GLN A 299 1.14 24.94 26.48
N SER A 300 1.40 23.69 26.88
CA SER A 300 2.22 23.40 28.05
C SER A 300 3.64 23.94 27.88
N GLU A 301 4.26 24.36 28.98
CA GLU A 301 5.64 24.84 29.01
C GLU A 301 6.63 23.87 28.35
N ARG A 302 6.50 22.54 28.57
CA ARG A 302 7.35 21.53 27.92
C ARG A 302 7.27 21.55 26.38
N VAL A 303 6.07 21.69 25.84
CA VAL A 303 5.85 21.79 24.38
C VAL A 303 6.46 23.09 23.85
N ARG A 304 6.25 24.20 24.55
CA ARG A 304 6.80 25.51 24.18
C ARG A 304 8.32 25.52 24.26
N HIS A 305 8.89 24.94 25.30
CA HIS A 305 10.33 24.72 25.48
C HIS A 305 10.93 23.93 24.30
N SER A 306 10.34 22.77 23.97
CA SER A 306 10.80 21.94 22.86
C SER A 306 10.72 22.68 21.51
N ALA A 307 9.66 23.49 21.31
CA ALA A 307 9.53 24.32 20.13
C ALA A 307 10.63 25.39 20.04
N ILE A 308 11.02 26.03 21.15
CA ILE A 308 12.14 26.98 21.16
C ILE A 308 13.43 26.30 20.72
N LEU A 309 13.72 25.09 21.23
CA LEU A 309 14.92 24.33 20.85
C LEU A 309 14.93 24.02 19.35
N PHE A 310 13.85 23.48 18.79
CA PHE A 310 13.78 23.15 17.36
C PHE A 310 13.73 24.39 16.45
N ALA A 311 13.07 25.47 16.85
CA ALA A 311 13.11 26.73 16.12
C ALA A 311 14.55 27.25 16.00
N THR A 312 15.30 27.17 17.11
CA THR A 312 16.70 27.59 17.17
C THR A 312 17.59 26.69 16.33
N ASP A 313 17.46 25.36 16.44
CA ASP A 313 18.24 24.41 15.63
C ASP A 313 18.07 24.67 14.14
N SER A 314 16.82 24.79 13.69
CA SER A 314 16.54 24.98 12.27
C SER A 314 17.05 26.34 11.78
N ALA A 315 16.86 27.41 12.56
CA ALA A 315 17.28 28.76 12.19
C ALA A 315 18.81 28.90 12.11
N GLN A 316 19.56 28.25 12.99
CA GLN A 316 21.03 28.38 13.01
C GLN A 316 21.70 27.82 11.74
N TRP A 317 21.08 26.85 11.07
CA TRP A 317 21.57 26.31 9.79
C TRP A 317 21.52 27.33 8.66
N GLN A 318 20.67 28.36 8.77
CA GLN A 318 20.71 29.51 7.85
C GLN A 318 21.85 30.47 8.21
N SER A 319 21.87 30.92 9.46
CA SER A 319 23.03 31.58 10.08
C SER A 319 22.78 31.78 11.59
N PRO A 320 23.83 31.97 12.40
CA PRO A 320 23.67 32.33 13.82
C PRO A 320 22.87 33.63 14.01
N ALA A 321 22.98 34.59 13.10
CA ALA A 321 22.23 35.84 13.17
C ALA A 321 20.72 35.63 13.00
N VAL A 322 20.30 34.75 12.08
CA VAL A 322 18.88 34.41 11.89
C VAL A 322 18.30 33.75 13.15
N ALA A 323 19.07 32.87 13.80
CA ALA A 323 18.66 32.25 15.05
C ALA A 323 18.55 33.27 16.20
N LEU A 324 19.51 34.20 16.32
CA LEU A 324 19.46 35.27 17.32
C LEU A 324 18.25 36.20 17.11
N ASP A 325 17.99 36.62 15.87
CA ASP A 325 16.81 37.44 15.54
C ASP A 325 15.50 36.72 15.88
N LEU A 326 15.44 35.40 15.68
CA LEU A 326 14.29 34.57 16.06
C LEU A 326 14.13 34.50 17.58
N LEU A 327 15.22 34.25 18.31
CA LEU A 327 15.21 34.20 19.77
C LEU A 327 14.78 35.54 20.37
N ASP A 328 15.21 36.67 19.83
CA ASP A 328 14.78 38.00 20.27
C ASP A 328 13.28 38.23 20.08
N ARG A 329 12.71 37.78 18.95
CA ARG A 329 11.24 37.84 18.74
C ARG A 329 10.50 36.99 19.78
N ILE A 330 10.93 35.74 19.98
CA ILE A 330 10.34 34.85 20.98
C ILE A 330 10.43 35.51 22.36
N ARG A 331 11.61 36.00 22.75
CA ARG A 331 11.89 36.65 24.04
C ARG A 331 10.88 37.75 24.37
N VAL A 332 10.57 38.61 23.39
CA VAL A 332 9.60 39.69 23.54
C VAL A 332 8.19 39.14 23.75
N SER A 333 7.80 38.10 23.02
CA SER A 333 6.47 37.48 23.13
C SER A 333 6.26 36.70 24.44
N ILE A 334 7.33 36.19 25.05
CA ILE A 334 7.27 35.41 26.31
C ILE A 334 7.72 36.22 27.53
N ALA A 335 7.60 37.56 27.49
CA ALA A 335 8.19 38.45 28.49
C ALA A 335 7.81 38.16 29.96
N SER A 336 6.65 37.53 30.19
CA SER A 336 6.12 37.16 31.51
C SER A 336 6.48 35.73 31.97
N ASP A 337 7.25 34.98 31.19
CA ASP A 337 7.58 33.57 31.42
C ASP A 337 9.07 33.44 31.75
N ASP A 338 9.41 33.53 33.03
CA ASP A 338 10.80 33.59 33.49
C ASP A 338 11.60 32.33 33.14
N GLU A 339 10.95 31.15 33.15
CA GLU A 339 11.60 29.87 32.84
C GLU A 339 11.96 29.76 31.36
N LEU A 340 11.01 30.03 30.46
CA LEU A 340 11.30 30.01 29.02
C LEU A 340 12.24 31.14 28.61
N ARG A 341 12.21 32.28 29.30
CA ARG A 341 13.20 33.36 29.08
C ARG A 341 14.61 32.93 29.44
N ALA A 342 14.79 32.18 30.53
CA ALA A 342 16.11 31.66 30.90
C ALA A 342 16.66 30.73 29.80
N VAL A 343 15.80 29.92 29.18
CA VAL A 343 16.17 29.06 28.04
C VAL A 343 16.59 29.88 26.83
N VAL A 344 15.80 30.90 26.46
CA VAL A 344 16.12 31.80 25.34
C VAL A 344 17.45 32.54 25.57
N ASP A 345 17.65 33.06 26.78
CA ASP A 345 18.87 33.79 27.15
C ASP A 345 20.10 32.86 27.14
N TRP A 346 19.95 31.60 27.57
CA TRP A 346 21.00 30.59 27.48
C TRP A 346 21.36 30.26 26.02
N LEU A 347 20.36 29.98 25.17
CA LEU A 347 20.58 29.68 23.74
C LEU A 347 21.25 30.85 23.01
N ALA A 348 20.81 32.08 23.27
CA ALA A 348 21.42 33.27 22.68
C ALA A 348 22.88 33.44 23.13
N GLY A 349 23.17 33.17 24.40
CA GLY A 349 24.53 33.18 24.93
C GLY A 349 25.44 32.17 24.23
N ASP A 350 24.99 30.92 24.09
CA ASP A 350 25.75 29.86 23.41
C ASP A 350 25.95 30.17 21.92
N LEU A 351 24.93 30.70 21.23
CA LEU A 351 25.07 31.14 19.84
C LEU A 351 26.09 32.27 19.68
N MET A 352 26.09 33.25 20.57
CA MET A 352 27.06 34.36 20.53
C MET A 352 28.49 33.89 20.84
N GLN A 353 28.64 32.94 21.76
CA GLN A 353 29.95 32.46 22.19
C GLN A 353 30.56 31.44 21.22
N TYR A 354 29.77 30.49 20.74
CA TYR A 354 30.25 29.33 19.99
C TYR A 354 29.82 29.33 18.52
N GLY A 355 28.92 30.23 18.12
CA GLY A 355 28.37 30.29 16.77
C GLY A 355 27.41 29.16 16.42
N ARG A 356 27.05 28.31 17.38
CA ARG A 356 26.09 27.20 17.22
C ARG A 356 25.59 26.69 18.57
N VAL A 357 24.46 26.01 18.57
CA VAL A 357 23.91 25.20 19.67
C VAL A 357 23.85 23.74 19.21
N SER A 358 24.18 22.80 20.10
CA SER A 358 24.01 21.36 19.85
C SER A 358 23.11 20.75 20.92
N PHE A 359 22.16 19.93 20.49
CA PHE A 359 21.25 19.17 21.36
C PHE A 359 21.72 17.73 21.62
N TYR A 360 22.82 17.31 20.97
CA TYR A 360 23.45 15.99 21.08
C TYR A 360 24.96 16.10 21.27
#